data_AF-H2XQV5-F1
#
_entry.id   AF-H2XQV5-F1
#
_cell.length_a   1.000
_cell.length_b   1.000
_cell.length_c   1.000
_cell.angle_alpha   90.00
_cell.angle_beta   90.00
_cell.angle_gamma   90.00
#
_symmetry.space_group_name_H-M   'P 1'
#
loop_
_entity.id
_entity.type
_entity.pdbx_description
1 polymer ?
#
loop_
_entity_poly.entity_id
_entity_poly.type
_entity_poly.pdbx_seq_one_letter_code
_entity_poly.pdbx_strand_id
1 'polypeptide(L)'
;MTNYPDGCTTLNGRHTVECLNNLWKRVGCVEVGDKYPEKQSSAILYTMKNTALTSLETDMKSTKTSADTGSKPEQLNCYGIDFPDNCLSFYGPYSIECLNSIWNI
;
A
#
# COMPACT_ATOMS: atom_id res chain seq x y z
N MET A 1 19.57 1.10 16.81
CA MET A 1 19.76 0.40 15.53
C MET A 1 18.67 0.91 14.59
N THR A 2 19.01 1.66 13.56
CA THR A 2 18.03 2.17 12.59
C THR A 2 17.49 0.99 11.80
N ASN A 3 16.22 0.62 12.02
CA ASN A 3 15.64 -0.57 11.41
C ASN A 3 15.01 -0.20 10.05
N TYR A 4 15.84 -0.24 9.02
CA TYR A 4 15.43 0.00 7.64
C TYR A 4 14.45 -1.09 7.18
N PRO A 5 13.45 -0.78 6.32
CA PRO A 5 12.71 -1.82 5.61
C PRO A 5 13.69 -2.69 4.79
N ASP A 6 13.34 -3.96 4.58
CA ASP A 6 14.16 -4.90 3.81
C ASP A 6 14.49 -4.31 2.41
N GLY A 7 15.75 -4.41 2.00
CA GLY A 7 16.24 -3.85 0.73
C GLY A 7 16.57 -2.35 0.76
N CYS A 8 16.32 -1.64 1.87
CA CYS A 8 16.71 -0.24 2.03
C CYS A 8 18.04 -0.09 2.78
N THR A 9 18.96 0.73 2.26
CA THR A 9 20.30 0.93 2.84
C THR A 9 20.48 2.30 3.52
N THR A 10 19.53 3.21 3.35
CA THR A 10 19.58 4.59 3.89
C THR A 10 18.17 5.15 4.12
N LEU A 11 18.04 6.14 5.00
CA LEU A 11 16.80 6.91 5.20
C LEU A 11 16.61 7.98 4.12
N ASN A 12 17.73 8.55 3.66
CA ASN A 12 17.80 9.65 2.70
C ASN A 12 18.69 9.23 1.53
N GLY A 13 18.32 9.58 0.29
CA GLY A 13 19.10 9.28 -0.90
C GLY A 13 18.33 8.42 -1.88
N ARG A 14 19.03 7.79 -2.84
CA ARG A 14 18.39 7.09 -3.95
C ARG A 14 17.98 5.66 -3.56
N HIS A 15 16.68 5.42 -3.40
CA HIS A 15 16.13 4.10 -3.11
C HIS A 15 16.06 3.21 -4.37
N THR A 16 16.11 1.89 -4.18
CA THR A 16 15.80 0.90 -5.22
C THR A 16 14.29 0.70 -5.31
N VAL A 17 13.78 0.14 -6.42
CA VAL A 17 12.35 -0.21 -6.52
C VAL A 17 12.00 -1.29 -5.48
N GLU A 18 12.91 -2.24 -5.24
CA GLU A 18 12.76 -3.26 -4.20
C GLU A 18 12.56 -2.66 -2.80
N CYS A 19 13.38 -1.68 -2.41
CA CYS A 19 13.22 -0.95 -1.14
C CYS A 19 11.81 -0.32 -1.03
N LEU A 20 11.34 0.34 -2.10
CA LEU A 20 10.02 0.96 -2.13
C LEU A 20 8.89 -0.08 -2.05
N ASN A 21 9.01 -1.18 -2.80
CA ASN A 21 8.06 -2.29 -2.79
C ASN A 21 7.95 -2.93 -1.39
N ASN A 22 9.07 -3.10 -0.70
CA ASN A 22 9.09 -3.66 0.65
C ASN A 22 8.55 -2.67 1.68
N LEU A 23 8.79 -1.36 1.51
CA LEU A 23 8.14 -0.35 2.34
C LEU A 23 6.60 -0.38 2.18
N TRP A 24 6.12 -0.51 0.94
CA TRP A 24 4.69 -0.62 0.64
C TRP A 24 4.03 -1.84 1.31
N LYS A 25 4.70 -3.00 1.24
CA LYS A 25 4.25 -4.23 1.92
C LYS A 25 4.30 -4.08 3.44
N ARG A 26 5.34 -3.43 3.97
CA ARG A 26 5.52 -3.19 5.41
C ARG A 26 4.40 -2.34 6.00
N VAL A 27 3.87 -1.37 5.25
CA VAL A 27 2.69 -0.60 5.72
C VAL A 27 1.39 -1.39 5.65
N GLY A 28 1.39 -2.57 5.02
CA GLY A 28 0.23 -3.46 4.91
C GLY A 28 -0.62 -3.27 3.65
N CYS A 29 -0.10 -2.61 2.61
CA CYS A 29 -0.69 -2.64 1.27
C CYS A 29 -0.12 -3.81 0.44
N VAL A 30 -0.75 -4.14 -0.68
CA VAL A 30 -0.38 -5.32 -1.50
C VAL A 30 0.09 -4.95 -2.90
N GLU A 31 0.78 -5.88 -3.57
CA GLU A 31 1.39 -5.68 -4.89
C GLU A 31 0.35 -5.44 -5.99
N VAL A 32 -0.84 -6.00 -5.83
CA VAL A 32 -1.94 -5.82 -6.78
C VAL A 32 -2.59 -4.44 -6.67
N GLY A 33 -2.27 -3.62 -5.67
CA GLY A 33 -2.72 -2.23 -5.55
C GLY A 33 -2.28 -1.32 -6.70
N ASP A 34 -3.08 -0.33 -7.05
CA ASP A 34 -2.79 0.60 -8.15
C ASP A 34 -1.60 1.52 -7.86
N LYS A 35 -1.36 1.83 -6.58
CA LYS A 35 -0.22 2.65 -6.14
C LYS A 35 1.03 1.85 -5.79
N TYR A 36 1.05 0.54 -6.08
CA TYR A 36 2.25 -0.27 -5.89
C TYR A 36 3.44 0.36 -6.64
N PRO A 37 4.62 0.54 -6.00
CA PRO A 37 5.69 1.35 -6.58
C PRO A 37 6.13 0.90 -7.98
N GLU A 38 6.24 -0.41 -8.21
CA GLU A 38 6.64 -0.96 -9.50
C GLU A 38 5.66 -0.69 -10.64
N LYS A 39 4.38 -0.40 -10.33
CA LYS A 39 3.37 -0.03 -11.34
C LYS A 39 3.39 1.46 -11.69
N GLN A 40 4.11 2.27 -10.93
CA GLN A 40 4.09 3.72 -11.12
C GLN A 40 4.89 4.13 -12.36
N SER A 41 4.52 5.27 -12.94
CA SER A 41 5.28 5.85 -14.05
C SER A 41 6.74 6.10 -13.66
N SER A 42 7.63 6.12 -14.65
CA SER A 42 9.05 6.40 -14.45
C SER A 42 9.31 7.73 -13.74
N ALA A 43 8.49 8.75 -14.00
CA ALA A 43 8.56 10.05 -13.34
C ALA A 43 8.20 9.96 -11.86
N ILE A 44 7.12 9.26 -11.50
CA ILE A 44 6.71 9.05 -10.11
C ILE A 44 7.76 8.21 -9.37
N LEU A 45 8.22 7.11 -9.98
CA LEU A 45 9.29 6.28 -9.43
C LEU A 45 10.57 7.08 -9.22
N TYR A 46 10.93 7.98 -10.14
CA TYR A 46 12.09 8.85 -9.97
C TYR A 46 11.94 9.74 -8.73
N THR A 47 10.78 10.37 -8.55
CA THR A 47 10.49 11.18 -7.36
C THR A 47 10.56 10.33 -6.09
N MET A 48 9.85 9.19 -6.06
CA MET A 48 9.85 8.28 -4.90
C MET A 48 11.26 7.84 -4.52
N LYS A 49 12.08 7.47 -5.52
CA LYS A 49 13.46 7.06 -5.28
C LYS A 49 14.30 8.15 -4.62
N ASN A 50 13.96 9.42 -4.76
CA ASN A 50 14.71 10.54 -4.19
C ASN A 50 14.02 11.19 -2.98
N THR A 51 12.89 10.67 -2.54
CA THR A 51 12.17 11.13 -1.34
C THR A 51 12.63 10.33 -0.12
N ALA A 52 12.75 10.99 1.04
CA ALA A 52 13.11 10.32 2.29
C ALA A 52 12.10 9.20 2.64
N LEU A 53 12.60 8.06 3.15
CA LEU A 53 11.74 6.92 3.51
C LEU A 53 10.66 7.29 4.51
N THR A 54 10.95 8.21 5.45
CA THR A 54 9.98 8.64 6.46
C THR A 54 8.78 9.36 5.85
N SER A 55 9.02 10.16 4.80
CA SER A 55 7.96 10.85 4.07
C SER A 55 7.13 9.85 3.27
N LEU A 56 7.80 8.95 2.53
CA LEU A 56 7.12 7.89 1.79
C LEU A 56 6.28 7.00 2.71
N GLU A 57 6.83 6.58 3.84
CA GLU A 57 6.11 5.73 4.80
C GLU A 57 4.87 6.46 5.36
N THR A 58 4.97 7.78 5.58
CA THR A 58 3.84 8.61 6.02
C THR A 58 2.75 8.65 4.96
N ASP A 59 3.11 8.90 3.70
CA ASP A 59 2.16 8.94 2.58
C ASP A 59 1.50 7.57 2.36
N MET A 60 2.30 6.49 2.38
CA MET A 60 1.81 5.12 2.21
C MET A 60 0.88 4.70 3.37
N LYS A 61 1.20 5.09 4.61
CA LYS A 61 0.31 4.88 5.76
C LYS A 61 -0.99 5.66 5.64
N SER A 62 -0.94 6.89 5.11
CA SER A 62 -2.15 7.67 4.87
C SER A 62 -3.08 6.97 3.88
N THR A 63 -2.54 6.45 2.76
CA THR A 63 -3.30 5.60 1.84
C THR A 63 -3.88 4.37 2.53
N LYS A 64 -3.08 3.63 3.31
CA LYS A 64 -3.55 2.45 4.07
C LYS A 64 -4.70 2.80 5.01
N THR A 65 -4.55 3.85 5.81
CA THR A 65 -5.57 4.28 6.77
C THR A 65 -6.86 4.65 6.05
N SER A 66 -6.80 5.41 4.96
CA SER A 66 -7.99 5.76 4.19
C SER A 66 -8.64 4.54 3.53
N ALA A 67 -7.86 3.57 3.06
CA ALA A 67 -8.37 2.31 2.54
C ALA A 67 -9.13 1.51 3.63
N ASP A 68 -8.56 1.44 4.82
CA ASP A 68 -9.15 0.77 5.99
C ASP A 68 -10.43 1.45 6.49
N THR A 69 -10.56 2.77 6.31
CA THR A 69 -11.76 3.51 6.67
C THR A 69 -12.82 3.56 5.57
N GLY A 70 -12.64 2.80 4.49
CA GLY A 70 -13.67 2.61 3.46
C GLY A 70 -13.55 3.51 2.22
N SER A 71 -12.45 4.26 2.06
CA SER A 71 -12.26 5.08 0.85
C SER A 71 -12.03 4.19 -0.37
N LYS A 72 -13.04 4.04 -1.24
CA LYS A 72 -12.94 3.22 -2.47
C LYS A 72 -11.70 3.53 -3.32
N PRO A 73 -11.36 4.81 -3.60
CA PRO A 73 -10.13 5.13 -4.33
C PRO A 73 -8.86 4.63 -3.62
N GLU A 74 -8.79 4.74 -2.29
CA GLU A 74 -7.61 4.28 -1.55
C GLU A 74 -7.58 2.77 -1.35
N GLN A 75 -8.74 2.11 -1.35
CA GLN A 75 -8.85 0.64 -1.42
C GLN A 75 -8.28 0.12 -2.75
N LEU A 76 -8.62 0.72 -3.88
CA LEU A 76 -7.98 0.38 -5.17
C LEU A 76 -6.46 0.66 -5.13
N ASN A 77 -6.05 1.82 -4.60
CA ASN A 77 -4.64 2.15 -4.48
C ASN A 77 -3.85 1.13 -3.65
N CYS A 78 -4.34 0.76 -2.47
CA CYS A 78 -3.66 -0.08 -1.48
C CYS A 78 -3.84 -1.58 -1.75
N TYR A 79 -5.05 -1.99 -2.12
CA TYR A 79 -5.49 -3.38 -2.21
C TYR A 79 -5.75 -3.89 -3.62
N GLY A 80 -5.89 -3.00 -4.60
CA GLY A 80 -6.17 -3.37 -5.98
C GLY A 80 -7.61 -3.82 -6.21
N ILE A 81 -8.45 -3.71 -5.17
CA ILE A 81 -9.88 -4.02 -5.19
C ILE A 81 -10.60 -2.95 -4.36
N ASP A 82 -11.79 -2.56 -4.78
CA ASP A 82 -12.72 -1.87 -3.89
C ASP A 82 -13.58 -2.91 -3.17
N PHE A 83 -13.90 -2.60 -1.91
CA PHE A 83 -14.74 -3.48 -1.13
C PHE A 83 -16.21 -3.10 -1.32
N PRO A 84 -17.12 -4.08 -1.38
CA PRO A 84 -18.53 -3.82 -1.18
C PRO A 84 -18.75 -3.13 0.18
N ASP A 85 -19.77 -2.28 0.32
CA ASP A 85 -19.94 -1.42 1.50
C ASP A 85 -20.06 -2.21 2.83
N ASN A 86 -20.37 -3.52 2.78
CA ASN A 86 -20.45 -4.43 3.92
C ASN A 86 -19.12 -5.16 4.26
N CYS A 87 -18.03 -4.87 3.55
CA CYS A 87 -16.68 -5.40 3.80
C CYS A 87 -15.78 -4.31 4.39
N LEU A 88 -15.57 -4.35 5.71
CA LEU A 88 -14.83 -3.31 6.43
C LEU A 88 -13.31 -3.54 6.53
N SER A 89 -12.77 -4.68 6.10
CA SER A 89 -11.33 -5.00 6.25
C SER A 89 -10.80 -5.95 5.19
N PHE A 90 -9.64 -5.62 4.59
CA PHE A 90 -8.90 -6.51 3.70
C PHE A 90 -8.32 -7.73 4.41
N TYR A 91 -8.00 -7.63 5.71
CA TYR A 91 -7.39 -8.73 6.47
C TYR A 91 -8.40 -9.46 7.38
N GLY A 92 -9.68 -9.11 7.27
CA GLY A 92 -10.75 -9.63 8.10
C GLY A 92 -10.77 -9.07 9.55
N PRO A 93 -11.61 -9.65 10.42
CA PRO A 93 -12.51 -10.77 10.12
C PRO A 93 -13.57 -10.39 9.09
N TYR A 94 -13.70 -11.19 8.04
CA TYR A 94 -14.77 -11.00 7.06
C TYR A 94 -16.08 -11.50 7.68
N SER A 95 -17.14 -10.70 7.64
CA SER A 95 -18.49 -11.20 7.88
C SER A 95 -18.88 -12.18 6.76
N ILE A 96 -19.81 -13.10 7.03
CA ILE A 96 -20.38 -13.96 5.96
C ILE A 96 -20.97 -13.08 4.84
N GLU A 97 -21.60 -11.96 5.20
CA GLU A 97 -22.12 -11.00 4.23
C GLU A 97 -21.03 -10.42 3.33
N CYS A 98 -19.83 -10.15 3.88
CA CYS A 98 -18.69 -9.68 3.11
C CYS A 98 -18.15 -10.77 2.16
N LEU A 99 -18.01 -12.01 2.63
CA LEU A 99 -17.56 -13.13 1.79
C LEU A 99 -18.54 -13.42 0.65
N ASN A 100 -19.84 -13.39 0.93
CA ASN A 100 -20.88 -13.58 -0.08
C ASN A 100 -20.87 -12.45 -1.12
N SER A 101 -20.65 -11.20 -0.72
CA SER A 101 -20.56 -10.08 -1.67
C SER A 101 -19.33 -10.15 -2.58
N ILE A 102 -18.18 -10.63 -2.10
CA ILE A 102 -16.94 -10.75 -2.90
C ILE A 102 -16.99 -11.98 -3.82
N TRP A 103 -17.46 -13.12 -3.30
CA TRP A 103 -17.32 -14.42 -3.98
C TRP A 103 -18.65 -15.00 -4.50
N ASN A 104 -19.77 -14.29 -4.34
CA ASN A 104 -21.12 -14.75 -4.70
C ASN A 104 -21.44 -16.17 -4.20
N ILE A 105 -21.08 -16.46 -2.95
CA ILE A 105 -21.34 -17.75 -2.27
C ILE A 105 -22.73 -17.78 -1.64
#